data_AF-A0AAN3H7V5-F1
#
_entry.id   AF-A0AAN3H7V5-F1
#
_cell.length_a   1.000
_cell.length_b   1.000
_cell.length_c   1.000
_cell.angle_alpha   90.00
_cell.angle_beta   90.00
_cell.angle_gamma   90.00
#
_symmetry.space_group_name_H-M   'P 1'
#
loop_
_entity.id
_entity.type
_entity.pdbx_description
1 polymer ?
#
loop_
_entity_poly.entity_id
_entity_poly.type
_entity_poly.pdbx_seq_one_letter_code
_entity_poly.pdbx_strand_id
1 'polypeptide(L)'
;MKYNFIYFIIKLLNFSLLFHTSLDESFDTIEKRNVINSTSLRVSLLCFPVGSKIIYLLTFNKKSKRILDKSNFHFFTSIHYDTLCPRISGAKIEEYVMAYSQYIKSILPKRRKEQEDFLKQRLSENNDSLSNLQSKITYYTTITIALTGAVVYLQTILPSANTNFAIRFISYYLFFILLVNIINLFLFLRKGMMVSSFSQSSFKSLKFDNSNYALTKAIYRDWIARKDDVRYFAGIVRNAEKYLYRSILVGITLYMFSISLQYYSDNPVNEIIFTPSGMFLAVN
;
A
#
# COMPACT_ATOMS: atom_id res chain seq x y z
N MET A 1 24.43 3.38 16.55
CA MET A 1 24.63 2.27 15.58
C MET A 1 23.67 1.09 15.76
N LYS A 2 23.56 0.46 16.95
CA LYS A 2 22.68 -0.72 17.16
C LYS A 2 21.21 -0.53 16.72
N TYR A 3 20.59 0.60 17.05
CA TYR A 3 19.20 0.90 16.64
C TYR A 3 19.02 1.04 15.11
N ASN A 4 20.06 1.48 14.39
CA ASN A 4 19.99 1.62 12.92
C ASN A 4 19.98 0.25 12.23
N PHE A 5 20.77 -0.69 12.74
CA PHE A 5 20.84 -2.04 12.21
C PHE A 5 19.54 -2.83 12.45
N ILE A 6 18.99 -2.74 13.66
CA ILE A 6 17.70 -3.36 14.00
C ILE A 6 16.57 -2.78 13.13
N TYR A 7 16.53 -1.46 12.97
CA TYR A 7 15.55 -0.81 12.10
C TYR A 7 15.67 -1.27 10.63
N PHE A 8 16.90 -1.43 10.15
CA PHE A 8 17.15 -1.95 8.80
C PHE A 8 16.64 -3.39 8.65
N ILE A 9 16.90 -4.27 9.62
CA ILE A 9 16.37 -5.64 9.61
C ILE A 9 14.84 -5.64 9.61
N ILE A 10 14.20 -4.84 10.46
CA ILE A 10 12.74 -4.71 10.49
C ILE A 10 12.22 -4.25 9.13
N LYS A 11 12.85 -3.27 8.50
CA LYS A 11 12.47 -2.85 7.14
C LYS A 11 12.68 -3.96 6.11
N LEU A 12 13.73 -4.75 6.21
CA LEU A 12 13.98 -5.85 5.28
C LEU A 12 12.95 -6.98 5.45
N LEU A 13 12.61 -7.33 6.69
CA LEU A 13 11.57 -8.31 7.02
C LEU A 13 10.18 -7.85 6.54
N ASN A 14 9.91 -6.54 6.52
CA ASN A 14 8.69 -5.96 5.97
C ASN A 14 8.52 -6.18 4.45
N PHE A 15 9.59 -6.47 3.70
CA PHE A 15 9.52 -6.81 2.28
C PHE A 15 9.27 -8.31 2.04
N SER A 16 9.55 -9.14 3.04
CA SER A 16 9.41 -10.59 2.95
C SER A 16 7.96 -11.02 3.23
N LEU A 17 7.53 -12.12 2.61
CA LEU A 17 6.28 -12.81 2.94
C LEU A 17 6.48 -13.80 4.10
N LEU A 18 7.70 -14.32 4.24
CA LEU A 18 8.16 -15.14 5.36
C LEU A 18 8.83 -14.27 6.43
N PHE A 19 8.51 -14.47 7.70
CA PHE A 19 9.01 -13.66 8.82
C PHE A 19 8.78 -12.17 8.60
N HIS A 20 7.53 -11.81 8.40
CA HIS A 20 7.13 -10.46 8.05
C HIS A 20 6.85 -9.60 9.27
N THR A 21 7.36 -8.37 9.26
CA THR A 21 7.08 -7.36 10.30
C THR A 21 6.18 -6.26 9.77
N SER A 22 5.15 -5.86 10.53
CA SER A 22 4.18 -4.85 10.11
C SER A 22 3.73 -3.96 11.26
N LEU A 23 3.19 -2.79 10.92
CA LEU A 23 2.42 -1.93 11.83
C LEU A 23 0.96 -1.90 11.40
N ASP A 24 0.08 -2.33 12.31
CA ASP A 24 -1.35 -2.46 12.02
C ASP A 24 -1.98 -1.09 11.74
N GLU A 25 -1.68 -0.08 12.56
CA GLU A 25 -2.18 1.30 12.43
C GLU A 25 -1.84 1.95 11.08
N SER A 26 -0.71 1.54 10.50
CA SER A 26 -0.16 2.12 9.27
C SER A 26 -0.42 1.26 8.03
N PHE A 27 -1.28 0.24 8.16
CA PHE A 27 -1.54 -0.77 7.12
C PHE A 27 -0.22 -1.32 6.51
N ASP A 28 0.61 -1.94 7.36
CA ASP A 28 1.87 -2.55 6.95
C ASP A 28 2.95 -1.54 6.45
N THR A 29 2.92 -0.30 6.93
CA THR A 29 3.93 0.71 6.58
C THR A 29 4.77 1.09 7.80
N ILE A 30 6.10 0.95 7.70
CA ILE A 30 7.03 1.28 8.80
C ILE A 30 7.77 2.58 8.48
N GLU A 31 7.28 3.68 9.07
CA GLU A 31 7.73 5.03 8.70
C GLU A 31 8.69 5.66 9.70
N LYS A 32 8.43 5.45 10.99
CA LYS A 32 9.17 6.11 12.08
C LYS A 32 10.29 5.21 12.59
N ARG A 33 11.46 5.80 12.89
CA ARG A 33 12.59 5.06 13.49
C ARG A 33 12.30 4.56 14.91
N ASN A 34 11.41 5.24 15.64
CA ASN A 34 11.06 4.88 17.02
C ASN A 34 10.11 3.68 17.14
N VAL A 35 9.84 2.97 16.04
CA VAL A 35 8.99 1.78 16.00
C VAL A 35 9.56 0.62 16.82
N ILE A 36 10.87 0.61 17.07
CA ILE A 36 11.55 -0.40 17.89
C ILE A 36 10.96 -0.49 19.31
N ASN A 37 10.44 0.63 19.84
CA ASN A 37 9.79 0.67 21.16
C ASN A 37 8.26 0.67 21.09
N SER A 38 7.67 0.59 19.89
CA SER A 38 6.22 0.57 19.74
C SER A 38 5.69 -0.78 20.21
N THR A 39 4.68 -0.73 21.07
CA THR A 39 3.87 -1.89 21.48
C THR A 39 2.99 -2.42 20.35
N SER A 40 3.01 -1.80 19.17
CA SER A 40 2.16 -2.13 18.02
C SER A 40 2.90 -2.81 16.87
N LEU A 41 4.21 -3.10 17.01
CA LEU A 41 4.95 -3.89 16.02
C LEU A 41 4.49 -5.34 16.04
N ARG A 42 4.00 -5.81 14.89
CA ARG A 42 3.61 -7.19 14.66
C ARG A 42 4.74 -7.94 13.96
N VAL A 43 5.01 -9.15 14.43
CA VAL A 43 5.86 -10.14 13.75
C VAL A 43 4.96 -11.29 13.33
N SER A 44 5.07 -11.75 12.10
CA SER A 44 4.25 -12.83 11.55
C SER A 44 5.12 -13.82 10.81
N LEU A 45 4.80 -15.11 10.90
CA LEU A 45 5.53 -16.12 10.14
C LEU A 45 5.20 -16.02 8.65
N LEU A 46 3.91 -15.91 8.31
CA LEU A 46 3.44 -15.76 6.94
C LEU A 46 2.55 -14.52 6.82
N CYS A 47 2.78 -13.76 5.76
CA CYS A 47 1.98 -12.60 5.38
C CYS A 47 1.49 -12.76 3.94
N PHE A 48 0.19 -12.68 3.75
CA PHE A 48 -0.48 -12.70 2.45
C PHE A 48 -1.26 -11.40 2.26
N PRO A 49 -0.64 -10.39 1.63
CA PRO A 49 -1.35 -9.18 1.23
C PRO A 49 -2.24 -9.48 0.01
N VAL A 50 -3.51 -9.10 0.09
CA VAL A 50 -4.54 -9.25 -0.95
C VAL A 50 -5.27 -7.91 -1.10
N GLY A 51 -4.59 -6.96 -1.74
CA GLY A 51 -5.04 -5.59 -1.93
C GLY A 51 -5.38 -4.95 -0.58
N SER A 52 -6.66 -4.58 -0.42
CA SER A 52 -7.15 -3.95 0.82
C SER A 52 -7.24 -4.86 2.05
N LYS A 53 -6.89 -6.15 1.94
CA LYS A 53 -6.86 -7.09 3.07
C LYS A 53 -5.43 -7.63 3.24
N ILE A 54 -4.95 -7.74 4.47
CA ILE A 54 -3.71 -8.48 4.77
C ILE A 54 -4.06 -9.63 5.69
N ILE A 55 -3.67 -10.84 5.31
CA ILE A 55 -3.87 -12.05 6.09
C ILE A 55 -2.53 -12.46 6.68
N TYR A 56 -2.49 -12.63 7.99
CA TYR A 56 -1.31 -13.06 8.71
C TYR A 56 -1.57 -14.42 9.35
N LEU A 57 -0.59 -15.31 9.24
CA LEU A 57 -0.55 -16.58 9.98
C LEU A 57 0.59 -16.56 10.99
N LEU A 58 0.32 -17.12 12.17
CA LEU A 58 1.23 -17.21 13.30
C LEU A 58 1.87 -15.85 13.62
N THR A 59 1.10 -15.04 14.33
CA THR A 59 1.47 -13.66 14.65
C THR A 59 1.80 -13.49 16.11
N PHE A 60 2.74 -12.58 16.36
CA PHE A 60 3.07 -12.03 17.65
C PHE A 60 2.87 -10.51 17.60
N ASN A 61 2.06 -9.96 18.50
CA ASN A 61 1.90 -8.53 18.69
C ASN A 61 1.89 -8.24 20.20
N LYS A 62 2.77 -7.35 20.66
CA LYS A 62 2.99 -7.09 22.09
C LYS A 62 1.89 -6.19 22.67
N LYS A 63 0.74 -6.77 23.00
CA LYS A 63 -0.37 -6.08 23.67
C LYS A 63 -0.22 -6.03 25.18
N SER A 64 0.34 -7.09 25.77
CA SER A 64 0.54 -7.24 27.22
C SER A 64 1.97 -6.88 27.64
N LYS A 65 2.15 -6.44 28.89
CA LYS A 65 3.49 -6.18 29.47
C LYS A 65 4.34 -7.45 29.55
N ARG A 66 3.71 -8.62 29.70
CA ARG A 66 4.39 -9.93 29.70
C ARG A 66 4.53 -10.44 28.27
N ILE A 67 5.75 -10.83 27.88
CA ILE A 67 6.08 -11.25 26.51
C ILE A 67 5.38 -12.57 26.15
N LEU A 68 5.39 -13.56 27.06
CA LEU A 68 4.84 -14.91 26.84
C LEU A 68 3.33 -15.03 27.12
N ASP A 69 2.61 -13.91 27.16
CA ASP A 69 1.16 -13.94 27.34
C ASP A 69 0.47 -14.47 26.07
N LYS A 70 -0.48 -15.41 26.23
CA LYS A 70 -1.27 -15.96 25.12
C LYS A 70 -1.98 -14.86 24.33
N SER A 71 -2.34 -13.76 25.00
CA SER A 71 -2.97 -12.59 24.39
C SER A 71 -2.10 -11.89 23.33
N ASN A 72 -0.79 -12.13 23.32
CA ASN A 72 0.13 -11.58 22.31
C ASN A 72 0.20 -12.45 21.04
N PHE A 73 -0.19 -13.72 21.12
CA PHE A 73 -0.05 -14.69 20.03
C PHE A 73 -1.39 -14.98 19.38
N HIS A 74 -1.46 -14.87 18.05
CA HIS A 74 -2.65 -15.23 17.31
C HIS A 74 -2.28 -16.10 16.11
N PHE A 75 -2.97 -17.23 15.97
CA PHE A 75 -2.74 -18.15 14.85
C PHE A 75 -3.15 -17.55 13.50
N PHE A 76 -4.27 -16.83 13.49
CA PHE A 76 -4.82 -16.20 12.30
C PHE A 76 -5.22 -14.76 12.63
N THR A 77 -4.84 -13.81 11.78
CA THR A 77 -5.35 -12.44 11.88
C THR A 77 -5.48 -11.82 10.51
N SER A 78 -6.62 -11.16 10.27
CA SER A 78 -6.82 -10.38 9.05
C SER A 78 -7.01 -8.91 9.37
N ILE A 79 -6.36 -8.04 8.61
CA ILE A 79 -6.51 -6.59 8.69
C ILE A 79 -7.16 -6.10 7.39
N HIS A 80 -8.15 -5.22 7.51
CA HIS A 80 -8.84 -4.62 6.37
C HIS A 80 -8.59 -3.12 6.32
N TYR A 81 -8.21 -2.61 5.15
CA TYR A 81 -7.94 -1.19 4.94
C TYR A 81 -9.15 -0.32 5.30
N ASP A 82 -10.36 -0.72 4.88
CA ASP A 82 -11.58 0.04 5.13
C ASP A 82 -11.98 0.06 6.62
N THR A 83 -11.45 -0.87 7.42
CA THR A 83 -11.66 -0.86 8.89
C THR A 83 -10.72 0.11 9.60
N LEU A 84 -9.51 0.31 9.06
CA LEU A 84 -8.51 1.21 9.63
C LEU A 84 -8.68 2.65 9.14
N CYS A 85 -9.06 2.81 7.88
CA CYS A 85 -9.38 4.09 7.26
C CYS A 85 -10.82 4.08 6.74
N PRO A 86 -11.84 4.03 7.63
CA PRO A 86 -13.22 4.02 7.23
C PRO A 86 -13.61 5.38 6.67
N ARG A 87 -14.38 5.39 5.59
CA ARG A 87 -15.07 6.59 5.12
C ARG A 87 -16.13 7.01 6.13
N ILE A 88 -16.30 8.31 6.30
CA ILE A 88 -17.34 8.87 7.16
C ILE A 88 -18.69 8.53 6.53
N SER A 89 -19.60 7.96 7.32
CA SER A 89 -20.95 7.64 6.86
C SER A 89 -21.76 8.92 6.61
N GLY A 90 -22.73 8.84 5.69
CA GLY A 90 -23.64 9.96 5.42
C GLY A 90 -24.31 10.49 6.70
N ALA A 91 -24.75 9.61 7.60
CA ALA A 91 -25.37 9.99 8.88
C ALA A 91 -24.43 10.85 9.75
N LYS A 92 -23.13 10.52 9.80
CA LYS A 92 -22.15 11.28 10.56
C LYS A 92 -21.80 12.62 9.90
N ILE A 93 -21.84 12.68 8.57
CA ILE A 93 -21.76 13.96 7.85
C ILE A 93 -22.96 14.84 8.22
N GLU A 94 -24.18 14.31 8.26
CA GLU A 94 -25.36 15.07 8.68
C GLU A 94 -25.25 15.56 10.12
N GLU A 95 -24.71 14.75 11.04
CA GLU A 95 -24.46 15.16 12.43
C GLU A 95 -23.56 16.40 12.50
N TYR A 96 -22.44 16.40 11.77
CA TYR A 96 -21.55 17.56 11.68
C TYR A 96 -22.26 18.77 11.05
N VAL A 97 -23.04 18.55 9.99
CA VAL A 97 -23.81 19.61 9.31
C VAL A 97 -24.88 20.20 10.23
N MET A 98 -25.54 19.39 11.06
CA MET A 98 -26.53 19.86 12.04
C MET A 98 -25.87 20.70 13.13
N ALA A 99 -24.75 20.24 13.69
CA ALA A 99 -23.98 21.00 14.67
C ALA A 99 -23.50 22.35 14.09
N TYR A 100 -23.00 22.33 12.86
CA TYR A 100 -22.60 23.55 12.15
C TYR A 100 -23.79 24.47 11.86
N SER A 101 -24.95 23.91 11.53
CA SER A 101 -26.17 24.67 11.29
C SER A 101 -26.67 25.39 12.55
N GLN A 102 -26.46 24.82 13.74
CA GLN A 102 -26.77 25.50 15.01
C GLN A 102 -25.80 26.66 15.26
N TYR A 103 -24.52 26.46 15.00
CA TYR A 103 -23.50 27.49 15.11
C TYR A 103 -23.74 28.65 14.14
N ILE A 104 -23.96 28.39 12.84
CA ILE A 104 -24.07 29.43 11.80
C ILE A 104 -25.29 30.35 11.96
N LYS A 105 -26.36 29.85 12.63
CA LYS A 105 -27.54 30.64 13.00
C LYS A 105 -27.21 31.81 13.92
N SER A 106 -26.31 31.58 14.88
CA SER A 106 -25.91 32.56 15.90
C SER A 106 -24.91 33.62 15.41
N ILE A 107 -24.44 33.51 14.17
CA ILE A 107 -23.34 34.33 13.64
C ILE A 107 -23.88 35.49 12.80
N LEU A 108 -23.23 36.65 12.97
CA LEU A 108 -23.47 37.87 12.20
C LEU A 108 -23.35 37.62 10.68
N PRO A 109 -24.20 38.26 9.84
CA PRO A 109 -24.19 38.06 8.39
C PRO A 109 -22.82 38.27 7.73
N LYS A 110 -22.05 39.28 8.17
CA LYS A 110 -20.70 39.55 7.65
C LYS A 110 -19.74 38.36 7.88
N ARG A 111 -19.70 37.84 9.12
CA ARG A 111 -18.86 36.68 9.47
C ARG A 111 -19.33 35.39 8.78
N ARG A 112 -20.63 35.26 8.52
CA ARG A 112 -21.17 34.14 7.73
C ARG A 112 -20.62 34.15 6.31
N LYS A 113 -20.56 35.32 5.67
CA LYS A 113 -19.98 35.48 4.33
C LYS A 113 -18.48 35.16 4.31
N GLU A 114 -17.74 35.65 5.30
CA GLU A 114 -16.30 35.33 5.46
C GLU A 114 -16.08 33.80 5.61
N GLN A 115 -16.92 33.11 6.39
CA GLN A 115 -16.86 31.66 6.52
C GLN A 115 -17.23 30.93 5.23
N GLU A 116 -18.24 31.43 4.50
CA GLU A 116 -18.59 30.88 3.19
C GLU A 116 -17.43 30.94 2.21
N ASP A 117 -16.78 32.10 2.10
CA ASP A 117 -15.64 32.29 1.19
C ASP A 117 -14.45 31.42 1.60
N PHE A 118 -14.17 31.32 2.91
CA PHE A 118 -13.17 30.39 3.43
C PHE A 118 -13.48 28.93 3.07
N LEU A 119 -14.73 28.50 3.23
CA LEU A 119 -15.14 27.13 2.93
C LEU A 119 -15.07 26.83 1.42
N LYS A 120 -15.42 27.80 0.56
CA LYS A 120 -15.23 27.67 -0.90
C LYS A 120 -13.76 27.45 -1.25
N GLN A 121 -12.86 28.25 -0.66
CA GLN A 121 -11.43 28.07 -0.86
C GLN A 121 -10.97 26.67 -0.43
N ARG A 122 -11.34 26.23 0.78
CA ARG A 122 -10.98 24.90 1.28
C ARG A 122 -11.56 23.76 0.45
N LEU A 123 -12.77 23.93 -0.07
CA LEU A 123 -13.39 22.96 -0.97
C LEU A 123 -12.62 22.88 -2.30
N SER A 124 -12.19 24.03 -2.86
CA SER A 124 -11.34 24.08 -4.04
C SER A 124 -10.01 23.35 -3.81
N GLU A 125 -9.31 23.66 -2.71
CA GLU A 125 -8.05 23.00 -2.33
C GLU A 125 -8.20 21.47 -2.22
N ASN A 126 -9.32 21.00 -1.67
CA ASN A 126 -9.62 19.56 -1.57
C ASN A 126 -9.90 18.94 -2.94
N ASN A 127 -10.61 19.63 -3.83
CA ASN A 127 -10.87 19.15 -5.19
C ASN A 127 -9.56 19.05 -6.00
N ASP A 128 -8.68 20.05 -5.88
CA ASP A 128 -7.37 20.04 -6.52
C ASP A 128 -6.51 18.88 -5.99
N SER A 129 -6.52 18.69 -4.67
CA SER A 129 -5.84 17.55 -4.03
C SER A 129 -6.36 16.20 -4.54
N LEU A 130 -7.68 16.06 -4.67
CA LEU A 130 -8.29 14.83 -5.20
C LEU A 130 -7.91 14.59 -6.66
N SER A 131 -7.92 15.64 -7.50
CA SER A 131 -7.48 15.58 -8.90
C SER A 131 -6.01 15.15 -9.02
N ASN A 132 -5.14 15.71 -8.17
CA ASN A 132 -3.74 15.32 -8.10
C ASN A 132 -3.56 13.84 -7.69
N LEU A 133 -4.35 13.36 -6.72
CA LEU A 133 -4.33 11.95 -6.31
C LEU A 133 -4.81 11.02 -7.45
N GLN A 134 -5.84 11.41 -8.19
CA GLN A 134 -6.31 10.67 -9.36
C GLN A 134 -5.25 10.61 -10.46
N SER A 135 -4.59 11.75 -10.73
CA SER A 135 -3.49 11.82 -11.68
C SER A 135 -2.32 10.89 -11.30
N LYS A 136 -1.98 10.83 -10.00
CA LYS A 136 -0.99 9.86 -9.49
C LYS A 136 -1.42 8.41 -9.72
N ILE A 137 -2.69 8.07 -9.48
CA ILE A 137 -3.22 6.72 -9.72
C ILE A 137 -3.07 6.34 -11.19
N THR A 138 -3.42 7.24 -12.12
CA THR A 138 -3.24 7.03 -13.56
C THR A 138 -1.76 6.82 -13.90
N TYR A 139 -0.87 7.67 -13.39
CA TYR A 139 0.57 7.55 -13.62
C TYR A 139 1.13 6.22 -13.11
N TYR A 140 0.77 5.79 -11.90
CA TYR A 140 1.19 4.50 -11.34
C TYR A 140 0.59 3.31 -12.09
N THR A 141 -0.60 3.46 -12.68
CA THR A 141 -1.19 2.44 -13.56
C THR A 141 -0.34 2.24 -14.81
N THR A 142 0.09 3.32 -15.46
CA THR A 142 1.01 3.26 -16.62
C THR A 142 2.33 2.57 -16.25
N ILE A 143 2.93 2.93 -15.12
CA ILE A 143 4.17 2.28 -14.66
C ILE A 143 3.93 0.78 -14.38
N THR A 144 2.81 0.42 -13.77
CA THR A 144 2.47 -0.98 -13.46
C THR A 144 2.34 -1.83 -14.74
N ILE A 145 1.77 -1.27 -15.80
CA ILE A 145 1.69 -1.93 -17.11
C ILE A 145 3.10 -2.17 -17.69
N ALA A 146 3.97 -1.16 -17.65
CA ALA A 146 5.36 -1.30 -18.10
C ALA A 146 6.13 -2.34 -17.26
N LEU A 147 5.97 -2.32 -15.92
CA LEU A 147 6.56 -3.29 -15.02
C LEU A 147 6.09 -4.72 -15.31
N THR A 148 4.82 -4.90 -15.69
CA THR A 148 4.28 -6.21 -16.06
C THR A 148 5.03 -6.79 -17.26
N GLY A 149 5.32 -5.97 -18.28
CA GLY A 149 6.15 -6.39 -19.42
C GLY A 149 7.58 -6.78 -18.99
N ALA A 150 8.19 -6.00 -18.10
CA ALA A 150 9.51 -6.33 -17.54
C ALA A 150 9.50 -7.65 -16.76
N VAL A 151 8.43 -7.96 -16.03
CA VAL A 151 8.29 -9.24 -15.30
C VAL A 151 8.20 -10.44 -16.24
N VAL A 152 7.50 -10.31 -17.36
CA VAL A 152 7.46 -11.36 -18.40
C VAL A 152 8.87 -11.64 -18.94
N TYR A 153 9.66 -10.59 -19.17
CA TYR A 153 11.07 -10.76 -19.55
C TYR A 153 11.90 -11.39 -18.42
N LEU A 154 11.73 -10.95 -17.16
CA LEU A 154 12.44 -11.54 -16.03
C LEU A 154 12.21 -13.05 -15.90
N GLN A 155 11.02 -13.53 -16.28
CA GLN A 155 10.71 -14.95 -16.29
C GLN A 155 11.58 -15.73 -17.28
N THR A 156 11.96 -15.16 -18.43
CA THR A 156 12.76 -15.85 -19.45
C THR A 156 14.23 -16.01 -19.07
N ILE A 157 14.73 -15.14 -18.18
CA ILE A 157 16.11 -15.16 -17.68
C ILE A 157 16.24 -15.83 -16.31
N LEU A 158 15.18 -16.47 -15.80
CA LEU A 158 15.26 -17.19 -14.52
C LEU A 158 16.21 -18.40 -14.62
N PRO A 159 16.89 -18.78 -13.51
CA PRO A 159 17.82 -19.90 -13.51
C PRO A 159 17.19 -21.20 -13.98
N SER A 160 17.89 -21.91 -14.86
CA SER A 160 17.50 -23.22 -15.39
C SER A 160 17.53 -24.31 -14.31
N ALA A 161 16.95 -25.47 -14.61
CA ALA A 161 16.86 -26.60 -13.68
C ALA A 161 18.23 -27.11 -13.19
N ASN A 162 19.30 -26.89 -13.97
CA ASN A 162 20.66 -27.36 -13.70
C ASN A 162 21.41 -26.52 -12.66
N THR A 163 20.84 -25.38 -12.24
CA THR A 163 21.43 -24.54 -11.19
C THR A 163 21.23 -25.12 -9.80
N ASN A 164 22.12 -24.76 -8.86
CA ASN A 164 22.05 -25.20 -7.47
C ASN A 164 20.65 -24.92 -6.88
N PHE A 165 20.07 -25.92 -6.21
CA PHE A 165 18.76 -25.84 -5.57
C PHE A 165 18.56 -24.58 -4.72
N ALA A 166 19.56 -24.19 -3.91
CA ALA A 166 19.45 -23.02 -3.04
C ALA A 166 19.31 -21.72 -3.84
N ILE A 167 20.09 -21.57 -4.91
CA ILE A 167 20.06 -20.41 -5.80
C ILE A 167 18.71 -20.34 -6.51
N ARG A 168 18.26 -21.49 -7.05
CA ARG A 168 16.96 -21.62 -7.70
C ARG A 168 15.83 -21.22 -6.74
N PHE A 169 15.82 -21.77 -5.53
CA PHE A 169 14.82 -21.45 -4.52
C PHE A 169 14.76 -19.96 -4.21
N ILE A 170 15.91 -19.30 -4.02
CA ILE A 170 15.98 -17.85 -3.76
C ILE A 170 15.43 -17.05 -4.94
N SER A 171 15.82 -17.36 -6.18
CA SER A 171 15.34 -16.64 -7.38
C SER A 171 13.83 -16.77 -7.56
N TYR A 172 13.29 -17.99 -7.43
CA TYR A 172 11.84 -18.21 -7.53
C TYR A 172 11.07 -17.57 -6.37
N TYR A 173 11.65 -17.53 -5.17
CA TYR A 173 11.04 -16.82 -4.03
C TYR A 173 10.99 -15.31 -4.26
N LEU A 174 12.09 -14.70 -4.76
CA LEU A 174 12.11 -13.28 -5.13
C LEU A 174 11.12 -12.97 -6.25
N PHE A 175 11.03 -13.84 -7.27
CA PHE A 175 10.04 -13.72 -8.33
C PHE A 175 8.60 -13.82 -7.80
N PHE A 176 8.35 -14.73 -6.86
CA PHE A 176 7.04 -14.84 -6.20
C PHE A 176 6.69 -13.57 -5.40
N ILE A 177 7.63 -13.02 -4.64
CA ILE A 177 7.44 -11.73 -3.94
C ILE A 177 7.11 -10.62 -4.95
N LEU A 178 7.81 -10.58 -6.08
CA LEU A 178 7.58 -9.58 -7.14
C LEU A 178 6.15 -9.69 -7.68
N LEU A 179 5.68 -10.90 -8.02
CA LEU A 179 4.32 -11.13 -8.48
C LEU A 179 3.28 -10.70 -7.45
N VAL A 180 3.47 -11.07 -6.18
CA VAL A 180 2.57 -10.67 -5.10
C VAL A 180 2.50 -9.15 -4.98
N ASN A 181 3.63 -8.44 -5.05
CA ASN A 181 3.65 -6.98 -4.98
C ASN A 181 2.93 -6.32 -6.17
N ILE A 182 3.12 -6.83 -7.39
CA ILE A 182 2.45 -6.31 -8.60
C ILE A 182 0.94 -6.54 -8.54
N ILE A 183 0.50 -7.73 -8.13
CA ILE A 183 -0.94 -8.03 -7.96
C ILE A 183 -1.54 -7.08 -6.92
N ASN A 184 -0.85 -6.87 -5.79
CA ASN A 184 -1.32 -5.94 -4.76
C ASN A 184 -1.38 -4.50 -5.27
N LEU A 185 -0.36 -4.05 -5.99
CA LEU A 185 -0.34 -2.75 -6.65
C LEU A 185 -1.56 -2.57 -7.56
N PHE A 186 -1.82 -3.55 -8.43
CA PHE A 186 -2.99 -3.54 -9.31
C PHE A 186 -4.31 -3.47 -8.53
N LEU A 187 -4.46 -4.24 -7.46
CA LEU A 187 -5.67 -4.21 -6.62
C LEU A 187 -5.89 -2.85 -5.95
N PHE A 188 -4.84 -2.19 -5.46
CA PHE A 188 -4.94 -0.84 -4.90
C PHE A 188 -5.27 0.21 -5.95
N LEU A 189 -4.64 0.16 -7.12
CA LEU A 189 -4.93 1.07 -8.22
C LEU A 189 -6.36 0.90 -8.73
N ARG A 190 -6.82 -0.35 -8.92
CA ARG A 190 -8.21 -0.66 -9.27
C ARG A 190 -9.18 -0.07 -8.24
N LYS A 191 -8.89 -0.22 -6.95
CA LYS A 191 -9.72 0.36 -5.89
C LYS A 191 -9.75 1.89 -5.93
N GLY A 192 -8.64 2.53 -6.29
CA GLY A 192 -8.55 3.97 -6.50
C GLY A 192 -9.29 4.48 -7.75
N MET A 193 -9.33 3.68 -8.82
CA MET A 193 -10.04 3.99 -10.06
C MET A 193 -11.55 3.70 -9.99
N MET A 194 -11.97 2.79 -9.10
CA MET A 194 -13.38 2.42 -8.98
C MET A 194 -14.21 3.65 -8.58
N VAL A 195 -15.19 4.00 -9.41
CA VAL A 195 -16.11 5.11 -9.14
C VAL A 195 -16.88 4.76 -7.87
N SER A 196 -16.56 5.48 -6.80
CA SER A 196 -17.30 5.39 -5.54
C SER A 196 -18.29 6.53 -5.47
N SER A 197 -19.50 6.26 -4.99
CA SER A 197 -20.54 7.26 -4.79
C SER A 197 -20.03 8.37 -3.86
N PHE A 198 -19.95 9.60 -4.37
CA PHE A 198 -19.56 10.78 -3.61
C PHE A 198 -20.79 11.41 -2.95
N SER A 199 -20.70 11.74 -1.67
CA SER A 199 -21.75 12.51 -0.98
C SER A 199 -21.59 13.99 -1.34
N GLN A 200 -22.43 14.47 -2.24
CA GLN A 200 -22.51 15.89 -2.60
C GLN A 200 -23.89 16.46 -2.32
N SER A 201 -23.93 17.74 -1.96
CA SER A 201 -25.13 18.53 -1.90
C SER A 201 -25.72 18.67 -3.31
N SER A 202 -27.05 18.64 -3.40
CA SER A 202 -27.75 18.80 -4.67
C SER A 202 -28.41 20.19 -4.73
N PHE A 203 -28.54 20.72 -5.93
CA PHE A 203 -29.33 21.94 -6.14
C PHE A 203 -30.76 21.78 -5.63
N LYS A 204 -31.32 20.57 -5.73
CA LYS A 204 -32.63 20.22 -5.18
C LYS A 204 -32.68 20.47 -3.66
N SER A 205 -31.68 19.99 -2.90
CA SER A 205 -31.61 20.22 -1.45
C SER A 205 -31.45 21.70 -1.07
N LEU A 206 -30.78 22.50 -1.91
CA LEU A 206 -30.66 23.95 -1.71
C LEU A 206 -31.96 24.69 -2.00
N LYS A 207 -32.68 24.30 -3.06
CA LYS A 207 -33.93 24.95 -3.49
C LYS A 207 -35.04 24.88 -2.42
N PHE A 208 -35.07 23.82 -1.63
CA PHE A 208 -36.11 23.61 -0.61
C PHE A 208 -35.69 24.05 0.81
N ASP A 209 -34.46 24.57 1.00
CA ASP A 209 -34.00 25.07 2.30
C ASP A 209 -34.21 26.60 2.36
N ASN A 210 -35.21 27.03 3.13
CA ASN A 210 -35.60 28.45 3.27
C ASN A 210 -34.66 29.26 4.19
N SER A 211 -33.54 28.68 4.64
CA SER A 211 -32.63 29.38 5.55
C SER A 211 -31.69 30.34 4.82
N ASN A 212 -31.48 31.54 5.38
CA ASN A 212 -30.52 32.55 4.89
C ASN A 212 -29.04 32.11 4.99
N TYR A 213 -28.78 30.84 5.30
CA TYR A 213 -27.45 30.22 5.40
C TYR A 213 -27.43 28.84 4.71
N ALA A 214 -28.46 28.51 3.92
CA ALA A 214 -28.57 27.23 3.20
C ALA A 214 -27.36 26.97 2.30
N LEU A 215 -26.86 28.00 1.62
CA LEU A 215 -25.66 27.90 0.77
C LEU A 215 -24.42 27.56 1.58
N THR A 216 -24.15 28.30 2.65
CA THR A 216 -23.00 28.05 3.54
C THR A 216 -23.05 26.65 4.16
N LYS A 217 -24.25 26.18 4.53
CA LYS A 217 -24.50 24.82 5.03
C LYS A 217 -24.21 23.74 3.98
N ALA A 218 -24.64 23.95 2.73
CA ALA A 218 -24.37 23.02 1.64
C ALA A 218 -22.87 22.94 1.32
N ILE A 219 -22.18 24.08 1.26
CA ILE A 219 -20.73 24.13 1.04
C ILE A 219 -19.99 23.42 2.18
N TYR A 220 -20.42 23.59 3.43
CA TYR A 220 -19.83 22.90 4.57
C TYR A 220 -19.98 21.37 4.47
N ARG A 221 -21.16 20.88 4.09
CA ARG A 221 -21.41 19.46 3.83
C ARG A 221 -20.43 18.93 2.78
N ASP A 222 -20.31 19.63 1.66
CA ASP A 222 -19.44 19.24 0.55
C ASP A 222 -17.97 19.26 0.97
N TRP A 223 -17.55 20.26 1.74
CA TRP A 223 -16.20 20.34 2.27
C TRP A 223 -15.86 19.16 3.18
N ILE A 224 -16.74 18.77 4.11
CA ILE A 224 -16.51 17.60 4.98
C ILE A 224 -16.41 16.32 4.15
N ALA A 225 -17.35 16.10 3.23
CA ALA A 225 -17.35 14.91 2.39
C ALA A 225 -16.07 14.83 1.55
N ARG A 226 -15.67 15.94 0.91
CA ARG A 226 -14.45 16.00 0.10
C ARG A 226 -13.18 15.86 0.91
N LYS A 227 -13.12 16.44 2.11
CA LYS A 227 -11.98 16.27 3.02
C LYS A 227 -11.78 14.79 3.38
N ASP A 228 -12.88 14.08 3.62
CA ASP A 228 -12.83 12.65 3.90
C ASP A 228 -12.39 11.82 2.68
N ASP A 229 -12.92 12.13 1.50
CA ASP A 229 -12.50 11.49 0.25
C ASP A 229 -10.99 11.65 0.04
N VAL A 230 -10.46 12.86 0.17
CA VAL A 230 -9.02 13.14 0.02
C VAL A 230 -8.20 12.29 0.99
N ARG A 231 -8.60 12.22 2.27
CA ARG A 231 -7.94 11.37 3.28
C ARG A 231 -7.93 9.89 2.86
N TYR A 232 -9.06 9.39 2.40
CA TYR A 232 -9.22 8.00 1.97
C TYR A 232 -8.36 7.68 0.74
N PHE A 233 -8.46 8.49 -0.32
CA PHE A 233 -7.69 8.27 -1.55
C PHE A 233 -6.19 8.49 -1.36
N ALA A 234 -5.78 9.43 -0.49
CA ALA A 234 -4.37 9.58 -0.12
C ALA A 234 -3.81 8.30 0.50
N GLY A 235 -4.58 7.61 1.34
CA GLY A 235 -4.17 6.34 1.91
C GLY A 235 -4.10 5.20 0.89
N ILE A 236 -4.98 5.17 -0.12
CA ILE A 236 -4.86 4.24 -1.26
C ILE A 236 -3.58 4.51 -2.04
N VAL A 237 -3.33 5.76 -2.42
CA VAL A 237 -2.14 6.18 -3.18
C VAL A 237 -0.87 5.83 -2.43
N ARG A 238 -0.79 6.09 -1.13
CA ARG A 238 0.36 5.72 -0.29
C ARG A 238 0.65 4.21 -0.29
N ASN A 239 -0.40 3.38 -0.25
CA ASN A 239 -0.23 1.94 -0.34
C ASN A 239 0.19 1.48 -1.74
N ALA A 240 -0.33 2.11 -2.79
CA ALA A 240 0.14 1.87 -4.16
C ALA A 240 1.63 2.26 -4.30
N GLU A 241 2.04 3.43 -3.81
CA GLU A 241 3.45 3.86 -3.77
C GLU A 241 4.34 2.83 -3.06
N LYS A 242 3.90 2.31 -1.90
CA LYS A 242 4.60 1.26 -1.16
C LYS A 242 4.86 0.01 -2.02
N TYR A 243 3.83 -0.55 -2.65
CA TYR A 243 3.97 -1.75 -3.49
C TYR A 243 4.74 -1.48 -4.78
N LEU A 244 4.63 -0.28 -5.34
CA LEU A 244 5.40 0.14 -6.51
C LEU A 244 6.89 0.16 -6.20
N TYR A 245 7.31 0.84 -5.14
CA TYR A 245 8.72 0.87 -4.73
C TYR A 245 9.26 -0.52 -4.38
N ARG A 246 8.47 -1.34 -3.67
CA ARG A 246 8.84 -2.75 -3.39
C ARG A 246 9.04 -3.53 -4.69
N SER A 247 8.14 -3.40 -5.66
CA SER A 247 8.22 -4.11 -6.94
C SER A 247 9.46 -3.71 -7.73
N ILE A 248 9.78 -2.41 -7.82
CA ILE A 248 10.98 -1.92 -8.52
C ILE A 248 12.25 -2.46 -7.84
N LEU A 249 12.34 -2.39 -6.51
CA LEU A 249 13.53 -2.83 -5.77
C LEU A 249 13.75 -4.34 -5.89
N VAL A 250 12.70 -5.14 -5.70
CA VAL A 250 12.78 -6.60 -5.84
C VAL A 250 13.08 -6.97 -7.30
N GLY A 251 12.47 -6.29 -8.26
CA GLY A 251 12.71 -6.50 -9.70
C GLY A 251 14.15 -6.25 -10.11
N ILE A 252 14.75 -5.12 -9.69
CA ILE A 252 16.18 -4.82 -9.94
C ILE A 252 17.07 -5.86 -9.28
N THR A 253 16.77 -6.24 -8.03
CA THR A 253 17.55 -7.24 -7.31
C THR A 253 17.53 -8.60 -8.03
N LEU A 254 16.34 -9.03 -8.46
CA LEU A 254 16.16 -10.27 -9.21
C LEU A 254 16.89 -10.22 -10.56
N TYR A 255 16.79 -9.11 -11.28
CA TYR A 255 17.47 -8.91 -12.56
C TYR A 255 19.00 -9.07 -12.43
N MET A 256 19.60 -8.34 -11.48
CA MET A 256 21.05 -8.39 -11.24
C MET A 256 21.52 -9.79 -10.84
N PHE A 257 20.72 -10.49 -10.04
CA PHE A 257 21.01 -11.86 -9.63
C PHE A 257 20.92 -12.84 -10.80
N SER A 258 19.85 -12.77 -11.60
CA SER A 258 19.62 -13.65 -12.74
C SER A 258 20.67 -13.49 -13.84
N ILE A 259 21.06 -12.26 -14.20
CA ILE A 259 22.10 -12.04 -15.22
C ILE A 259 23.46 -12.56 -14.77
N SER A 260 23.82 -12.32 -13.50
CA SER A 260 25.11 -12.79 -12.97
C SER A 260 25.21 -14.31 -13.02
N LEU A 261 24.08 -15.00 -12.79
CA LEU A 261 23.98 -16.46 -12.88
C LEU A 261 24.04 -16.96 -14.33
N GLN A 262 23.36 -16.26 -15.24
CA GLN A 262 23.41 -16.59 -16.67
C GLN A 262 24.84 -16.47 -17.21
N TYR A 263 25.55 -15.39 -16.89
CA TYR A 263 26.95 -15.20 -17.25
C TYR A 263 27.88 -16.29 -16.67
N TYR A 264 27.60 -16.78 -15.47
CA TYR A 264 28.36 -17.89 -14.89
C TYR A 264 28.08 -19.23 -15.60
N SER A 265 26.82 -19.46 -16.00
CA SER A 265 26.40 -20.65 -16.73
C SER A 265 26.96 -20.69 -18.16
N ASP A 266 27.08 -19.53 -18.82
CA ASP A 266 27.53 -19.42 -20.22
C ASP A 266 29.07 -19.37 -20.35
N ASN A 267 29.82 -19.43 -19.24
CA ASN A 267 31.28 -19.46 -19.26
C ASN A 267 31.81 -20.88 -19.57
N PRO A 268 32.50 -21.11 -20.70
CA PRO A 268 32.90 -22.44 -21.18
C PRO A 268 33.97 -23.13 -20.31
N VAL A 269 34.58 -22.43 -19.36
CA VAL A 269 35.57 -23.01 -18.43
C VAL A 269 34.91 -23.99 -17.45
N ASN A 270 33.60 -23.86 -17.20
CA ASN A 270 32.88 -24.71 -16.26
C ASN A 270 32.30 -26.00 -16.88
N GLU A 271 32.25 -26.12 -18.21
CA GLU A 271 31.87 -27.38 -18.88
C GLU A 271 32.94 -28.48 -18.70
N ILE A 272 34.20 -28.08 -18.46
CA ILE A 272 35.35 -29.01 -18.36
C ILE A 272 35.33 -29.79 -17.04
N ILE A 273 34.63 -29.32 -16.00
CA ILE A 273 34.65 -29.95 -14.66
C ILE A 273 33.55 -31.02 -14.50
N PHE A 274 32.57 -31.10 -15.42
CA PHE A 274 31.42 -32.01 -15.34
C PHE A 274 31.35 -33.08 -16.44
N THR A 275 32.49 -33.54 -16.95
CA THR A 275 32.52 -34.84 -17.65
C THR A 275 33.02 -35.93 -16.69
N PRO A 276 32.15 -36.84 -16.21
CA PRO A 276 32.61 -38.04 -15.54
C PRO A 276 33.29 -38.94 -16.58
N SER A 277 34.60 -39.06 -16.46
CA SER A 277 35.42 -40.19 -16.89
C SER A 277 35.10 -40.83 -18.26
N GLY A 278 35.91 -40.48 -19.25
CA GLY A 278 36.49 -41.45 -20.18
C GLY A 278 35.56 -42.10 -21.19
N MET A 279 35.35 -41.45 -22.32
CA MET A 279 35.28 -42.13 -23.62
C MET A 279 35.91 -41.26 -24.69
N PHE A 280 37.19 -41.54 -24.98
CA PHE A 280 37.73 -41.30 -26.30
C PHE A 280 36.95 -42.19 -27.26
N LEU A 281 36.21 -41.60 -28.20
CA LEU A 281 35.84 -42.30 -29.42
C LEU A 281 36.79 -41.85 -30.52
N ALA A 282 37.53 -42.84 -30.98
CA ALA A 282 38.58 -42.75 -31.96
C ALA A 282 38.05 -42.24 -33.30
N VAL A 283 38.95 -41.51 -33.94
CA VAL A 283 39.02 -41.24 -35.37
C VAL A 283 38.62 -42.47 -36.20
N ASN A 284 37.71 -42.27 -37.14
CA ASN A 284 37.81 -42.76 -38.51
C ASN A 284 37.07 -41.78 -39.43
#